data_AF-A0A3S5F7H1-F1
#
_entry.id   AF-A0A3S5F7H1-F1
#
_cell.length_a   1.000
_cell.length_b   1.000
_cell.length_c   1.000
_cell.angle_alpha   90.00
_cell.angle_beta   90.00
_cell.angle_gamma   90.00
#
_symmetry.space_group_name_H-M   'P 1'
#
loop_
_entity.id
_entity.type
_entity.pdbx_description
1 polymer ?
#
loop_
_entity_poly.entity_id
_entity_poly.type
_entity_poly.pdbx_seq_one_letter_code
_entity_poly.pdbx_strand_id
1 'polypeptide(L)'
;MKIKNFWEKYSYSTCMDWVILIVCLIVIFIAIQLGFIFIPDDLSAYTNAIAVLSSIILATSAFICTLFYTYNGKILKNIKASRSKELRKNWKSIILWSSITALTLPYTVILSPNLHVLKFWIPTFLLVMTSVKGLHACSLFTNFLFSVEGDSYINSIKNDIESD
;
A
#
# COMPACT_ATOMS: atom_id res chain seq x y z
N MET A 1 -2.79 5.83 -24.68
CA MET A 1 -2.14 6.98 -24.00
C MET A 1 -2.99 7.63 -22.90
N LYS A 2 -4.33 7.75 -23.01
CA LYS A 2 -5.19 8.34 -21.95
C LYS A 2 -5.31 7.54 -20.64
N ILE A 3 -5.18 6.20 -20.70
CA ILE A 3 -5.33 5.33 -19.51
C ILE A 3 -4.16 5.46 -18.54
N LYS A 4 -2.93 5.69 -19.05
CA LYS A 4 -1.72 5.86 -18.22
C LYS A 4 -1.82 7.11 -17.34
N ASN A 5 -2.25 8.23 -17.93
CA ASN A 5 -2.47 9.49 -17.21
C ASN A 5 -3.66 9.43 -16.25
N PHE A 6 -4.67 8.60 -16.53
CA PHE A 6 -5.79 8.39 -15.61
C PHE A 6 -5.31 7.66 -14.35
N TRP A 7 -4.58 6.56 -14.50
CA TRP A 7 -3.99 5.85 -13.37
C TRP A 7 -2.96 6.70 -12.63
N GLU A 8 -2.09 7.46 -13.30
CA GLU A 8 -1.13 8.34 -12.61
C GLU A 8 -1.80 9.48 -11.83
N LYS A 9 -2.96 9.98 -12.27
CA LYS A 9 -3.69 11.06 -11.58
C LYS A 9 -4.61 10.55 -10.48
N TYR A 10 -5.16 9.34 -10.63
CA TYR A 10 -6.13 8.75 -9.69
C TYR A 10 -5.53 7.72 -8.73
N SER A 11 -4.41 7.08 -9.06
CA SER A 11 -3.68 6.12 -8.18
C SER A 11 -3.15 6.77 -6.91
N TYR A 12 -3.18 8.10 -6.79
CA TYR A 12 -2.76 8.82 -5.59
C TYR A 12 -3.92 9.42 -4.78
N SER A 13 -5.16 9.21 -5.22
CA SER A 13 -6.33 9.71 -4.51
C SER A 13 -6.78 8.71 -3.46
N THR A 14 -6.88 9.15 -2.21
CA THR A 14 -7.49 8.38 -1.11
C THR A 14 -8.91 7.91 -1.44
N CYS A 15 -9.59 8.54 -2.40
CA CYS A 15 -10.89 8.10 -2.89
C CYS A 15 -10.80 6.77 -3.66
N MET A 16 -9.76 6.54 -4.46
CA MET A 16 -9.57 5.28 -5.18
C MET A 16 -9.27 4.13 -4.22
N ASP A 17 -8.57 4.39 -3.10
CA ASP A 17 -8.34 3.37 -2.07
C ASP A 17 -9.67 2.81 -1.53
N TRP A 18 -10.65 3.69 -1.31
CA TRP A 18 -11.99 3.29 -0.87
C TRP A 18 -12.74 2.52 -1.94
N VAL A 19 -12.62 2.91 -3.20
CA VAL A 19 -13.24 2.18 -4.32
C VAL A 19 -12.65 0.77 -4.44
N ILE A 20 -11.32 0.64 -4.40
CA ILE A 20 -10.62 -0.65 -4.47
C ILE A 20 -11.02 -1.52 -3.29
N LEU A 21 -11.04 -0.96 -2.07
CA LEU A 21 -11.52 -1.66 -0.88
C LEU A 21 -12.94 -2.21 -1.10
N ILE A 22 -13.90 -1.36 -1.49
CA ILE A 22 -15.30 -1.76 -1.65
C ILE A 22 -15.41 -2.90 -2.68
N VAL A 23 -14.71 -2.77 -3.81
CA VAL A 23 -14.69 -3.82 -4.84
C VAL A 23 -14.12 -5.12 -4.29
N CYS A 24 -12.99 -5.09 -3.59
CA CYS A 24 -12.39 -6.28 -2.97
C CYS A 24 -13.33 -6.94 -1.96
N LEU A 25 -13.99 -6.16 -1.10
CA LEU A 25 -14.94 -6.69 -0.11
C LEU A 25 -16.17 -7.31 -0.77
N ILE A 26 -16.70 -6.70 -1.84
CA ILE A 26 -17.81 -7.26 -2.62
C ILE A 26 -17.39 -8.58 -3.26
N VAL A 27 -16.20 -8.65 -3.85
CA VAL A 27 -15.68 -9.89 -4.45
C VAL A 27 -15.53 -10.99 -3.41
N ILE A 28 -14.96 -10.68 -2.24
CA ILE A 28 -14.84 -11.63 -1.13
C ILE A 28 -16.22 -12.09 -0.66
N PHE A 29 -17.17 -11.16 -0.51
CA PHE A 29 -18.54 -11.50 -0.11
C PHE A 29 -19.21 -12.45 -1.11
N ILE A 30 -19.15 -12.12 -2.41
CA ILE A 30 -19.72 -12.96 -3.48
C ILE A 30 -19.02 -14.34 -3.49
N ALA A 31 -17.70 -14.38 -3.36
CA ALA A 31 -16.95 -15.64 -3.35
C ALA A 31 -17.34 -16.55 -2.17
N ILE A 32 -17.67 -15.98 -1.01
CA ILE A 32 -18.20 -16.72 0.14
C ILE A 32 -19.59 -17.26 -0.17
N GLN A 33 -20.50 -16.44 -0.71
CA GLN A 33 -21.87 -16.86 -1.04
C GLN A 33 -21.91 -17.96 -2.11
N LEU A 34 -20.96 -17.93 -3.05
CA LEU A 34 -20.81 -18.95 -4.11
C LEU A 34 -20.04 -20.19 -3.64
N GLY A 35 -19.56 -20.23 -2.39
CA GLY A 35 -18.84 -21.37 -1.82
C GLY A 35 -17.40 -21.54 -2.33
N PHE A 36 -16.83 -20.53 -2.98
CA PHE A 36 -15.43 -20.55 -3.42
C PHE A 36 -14.44 -20.29 -2.28
N ILE A 37 -14.88 -19.54 -1.25
CA ILE A 37 -14.07 -19.22 -0.08
C ILE A 37 -14.86 -19.60 1.17
N PHE A 38 -14.24 -20.37 2.06
CA PHE A 38 -14.83 -20.75 3.34
C PHE A 38 -14.33 -19.84 4.46
N ILE A 39 -15.21 -19.56 5.42
CA ILE A 39 -14.80 -18.91 6.68
C ILE A 39 -13.98 -19.95 7.46
N PRO A 40 -12.74 -19.63 7.88
CA PRO A 40 -11.90 -20.57 8.59
C PRO A 40 -12.49 -20.93 9.96
N ASP A 41 -12.40 -22.21 10.32
CA ASP A 41 -12.90 -22.72 11.61
C ASP A 41 -12.11 -22.13 12.79
N ASP A 42 -10.79 -22.00 12.64
CA ASP A 42 -9.91 -21.35 13.62
C ASP A 42 -9.70 -19.86 13.29
N LEU A 43 -10.63 -19.04 13.78
CA LEU A 43 -10.57 -17.58 13.64
C LEU A 43 -9.39 -16.94 14.40
N SER A 44 -8.83 -17.61 15.41
CA SER A 44 -7.67 -17.10 16.14
C SER A 44 -6.40 -17.22 15.29
N ALA A 45 -6.16 -18.41 14.72
CA ALA A 45 -5.07 -18.63 13.78
C ALA A 45 -5.19 -17.71 12.55
N TYR A 46 -6.40 -17.54 12.02
CA TYR A 46 -6.68 -16.61 10.92
C TYR A 46 -6.28 -15.16 11.26
N THR A 47 -6.74 -14.66 12.41
CA THR A 47 -6.45 -13.28 12.85
C THR A 47 -4.95 -13.07 13.05
N ASN A 48 -4.24 -14.05 13.62
CA ASN A 48 -2.80 -14.01 13.81
C ASN A 48 -2.05 -13.99 12.47
N ALA A 49 -2.46 -14.83 11.51
CA ALA A 49 -1.87 -14.84 10.17
C ALA A 49 -2.04 -13.48 9.47
N ILE A 50 -3.23 -12.89 9.57
CA ILE A 50 -3.49 -11.54 9.05
C ILE A 50 -2.65 -10.48 9.74
N ALA A 51 -2.48 -10.57 11.07
CA ALA A 51 -1.65 -9.63 11.81
C ALA A 51 -0.19 -9.64 11.33
N VAL A 52 0.36 -10.84 11.12
CA VAL A 52 1.72 -10.99 10.59
C VAL A 52 1.82 -10.42 9.18
N LEU A 53 0.93 -10.82 8.26
CA LEU A 53 0.95 -10.33 6.88
C LEU A 53 0.81 -8.81 6.79
N SER A 54 -0.17 -8.25 7.52
CA SER A 54 -0.40 -6.80 7.54
C SER A 54 0.80 -6.04 8.09
N SER A 55 1.47 -6.59 9.12
CA SER A 55 2.68 -6.00 9.70
C SER A 55 3.85 -6.01 8.70
N ILE A 56 4.03 -7.09 7.93
CA ILE A 56 5.07 -7.17 6.89
C ILE A 56 4.82 -6.13 5.79
N ILE A 57 3.58 -6.01 5.32
CA ILE A 57 3.21 -5.04 4.29
C ILE A 57 3.47 -3.61 4.77
N LEU A 58 3.04 -3.28 5.98
CA LEU A 58 3.22 -1.95 6.57
C LEU A 58 4.70 -1.66 6.84
N ALA A 59 5.48 -2.63 7.32
CA ALA A 59 6.92 -2.48 7.54
C ALA A 59 7.65 -2.23 6.22
N THR A 60 7.31 -2.96 5.16
CA THR A 60 7.86 -2.75 3.81
C THR A 60 7.51 -1.36 3.28
N SER A 61 6.26 -0.95 3.46
CA SER A 61 5.78 0.39 3.06
C SER A 61 6.52 1.51 3.80
N ALA A 62 6.72 1.32 5.10
CA ALA A 62 7.45 2.25 5.95
C ALA A 62 8.94 2.32 5.55
N PHE A 63 9.56 1.18 5.26
CA PHE A 63 10.93 1.11 4.77
C PHE A 63 11.08 1.88 3.45
N ILE A 64 10.22 1.62 2.46
CA ILE A 64 10.22 2.32 1.16
C ILE A 64 10.13 3.83 1.36
N CYS A 65 9.16 4.28 2.13
CA CYS A 65 8.97 5.71 2.33
C CYS A 65 10.11 6.34 3.15
N THR A 66 10.72 5.60 4.09
CA THR A 66 11.93 6.06 4.80
C THR A 66 13.09 6.24 3.82
N LEU A 67 13.32 5.27 2.93
CA LEU A 67 14.36 5.32 1.90
C LEU A 67 14.16 6.54 0.98
N PHE A 68 12.92 6.86 0.63
CA PHE A 68 12.59 8.11 -0.05
C PHE A 68 13.00 9.34 0.77
N TYR A 69 12.72 9.40 2.07
CA TYR A 69 13.09 10.57 2.88
C TYR A 69 14.61 10.70 3.09
N THR A 70 15.33 9.60 3.31
CA THR A 70 16.77 9.61 3.63
C THR A 70 17.66 9.77 2.40
N TYR A 71 17.25 9.32 1.21
CA TYR A 71 18.06 9.47 0.01
C TYR A 71 18.17 10.94 -0.41
N ASN A 72 19.39 11.41 -0.68
CA ASN A 72 19.70 12.83 -0.87
C ASN A 72 20.29 13.18 -2.25
N GLY A 73 20.05 12.33 -3.26
CA GLY A 73 20.49 12.59 -4.64
C GLY A 73 19.83 13.82 -5.28
N LYS A 74 20.54 14.50 -6.20
CA LYS A 74 20.06 15.70 -6.93
C LYS A 74 18.69 15.47 -7.60
N ILE A 75 18.49 14.30 -8.21
CA ILE A 75 17.22 13.92 -8.87
C ILE A 75 16.07 13.86 -7.87
N LEU A 76 16.32 13.24 -6.70
CA LEU A 76 15.28 13.08 -5.70
C LEU A 76 14.92 14.40 -5.02
N LYS A 77 15.79 15.42 -5.01
CA LYS A 77 15.41 16.77 -4.57
C LYS A 77 14.32 17.39 -5.44
N ASN A 78 14.39 17.21 -6.77
CA ASN A 78 13.39 17.74 -7.70
C ASN A 78 12.06 16.99 -7.61
N ILE A 79 12.10 15.66 -7.43
CA ILE A 79 10.91 14.83 -7.23
C ILE A 79 10.28 15.10 -5.85
N LYS A 80 11.09 15.24 -4.80
CA LYS A 80 10.62 15.67 -3.47
C LYS A 80 9.98 17.04 -3.52
N ALA A 81 10.56 18.00 -4.24
CA ALA A 81 9.99 19.34 -4.36
C ALA A 81 8.63 19.31 -5.07
N SER A 82 8.52 18.59 -6.19
CA SER A 82 7.30 18.49 -6.99
C SER A 82 6.19 17.64 -6.34
N ARG A 83 6.53 16.58 -5.60
CA ARG A 83 5.57 15.63 -5.00
C ARG A 83 5.59 15.58 -3.46
N SER A 84 6.19 16.56 -2.80
CA SER A 84 6.32 16.62 -1.31
C SER A 84 5.01 16.41 -0.57
N LYS A 85 3.92 17.02 -1.07
CA LYS A 85 2.58 16.90 -0.47
C LYS A 85 2.03 15.48 -0.57
N GLU A 86 2.25 14.79 -1.69
CA GLU A 86 1.79 13.41 -1.93
C GLU A 86 2.56 12.43 -1.05
N LEU A 87 3.89 12.53 -1.04
CA LEU A 87 4.78 11.73 -0.18
C LEU A 87 4.41 11.89 1.31
N ARG A 88 4.16 13.12 1.76
CA ARG A 88 3.76 13.39 3.15
C ARG A 88 2.39 12.80 3.49
N LYS A 89 1.43 12.86 2.57
CA LYS A 89 0.10 12.25 2.74
C LYS A 89 0.22 10.73 2.82
N ASN A 90 1.03 10.12 1.95
CA ASN A 90 1.22 8.67 1.96
C ASN A 90 1.89 8.21 3.25
N TRP A 91 2.92 8.93 3.71
CA TRP A 91 3.60 8.66 4.97
C TRP A 91 2.66 8.75 6.18
N LYS A 92 1.85 9.82 6.27
CA LYS A 92 0.81 9.96 7.30
C LYS A 92 -0.20 8.83 7.24
N SER A 93 -0.60 8.42 6.04
CA SER A 93 -1.54 7.33 5.84
C SER A 93 -0.98 5.99 6.33
N ILE A 94 0.29 5.68 6.04
CA ILE A 94 0.94 4.44 6.50
C ILE A 94 0.98 4.42 8.03
N ILE A 95 1.41 5.51 8.68
CA ILE A 95 1.46 5.61 10.14
C ILE A 95 0.06 5.39 10.75
N LEU A 96 -0.96 6.09 10.22
CA LEU A 96 -2.32 5.97 10.72
C LEU A 96 -2.84 4.53 10.62
N TRP A 97 -2.66 3.88 9.47
CA TRP A 97 -3.13 2.50 9.27
C TRP A 97 -2.32 1.48 10.06
N SER A 98 -1.02 1.72 10.29
CA SER A 98 -0.23 0.93 11.23
C SER A 98 -0.78 1.02 12.64
N SER A 99 -1.12 2.22 13.12
CA SER A 99 -1.73 2.40 14.44
C SER A 99 -3.10 1.73 14.54
N ILE A 100 -3.95 1.88 13.53
CA ILE A 100 -5.27 1.22 13.49
C ILE A 100 -5.09 -0.30 13.53
N THR A 101 -4.25 -0.85 12.67
CA THR A 101 -4.04 -2.30 12.57
C THR A 101 -3.48 -2.89 13.88
N ALA A 102 -2.49 -2.20 14.47
CA ALA A 102 -1.87 -2.62 15.73
C ALA A 102 -2.84 -2.61 16.92
N LEU A 103 -3.79 -1.68 16.94
CA LEU A 103 -4.80 -1.62 17.99
C LEU A 103 -5.94 -2.61 17.72
N THR A 104 -6.50 -2.61 16.51
CA THR A 104 -7.74 -3.32 16.19
C THR A 104 -7.57 -4.85 16.17
N LEU A 105 -6.46 -5.39 15.64
CA LEU A 105 -6.29 -6.85 15.54
C LEU A 105 -6.26 -7.55 16.92
N PRO A 106 -5.53 -7.06 17.94
CA PRO A 106 -5.63 -7.61 19.29
C PRO A 106 -7.06 -7.55 19.86
N TYR A 107 -7.80 -6.45 19.64
CA TYR A 107 -9.19 -6.36 20.09
C TYR A 107 -10.09 -7.40 19.42
N THR A 108 -9.85 -7.74 18.14
CA THR A 108 -10.65 -8.77 17.46
C THR A 108 -10.51 -10.17 18.06
N VAL A 109 -9.35 -10.49 18.66
CA VAL A 109 -9.15 -11.76 19.38
C VAL A 109 -10.02 -11.81 20.64
N ILE A 110 -10.18 -10.68 21.33
CA ILE A 110 -10.91 -10.53 22.60
C ILE A 110 -12.44 -10.47 22.40
N LEU A 111 -12.92 -10.24 21.17
CA LEU A 111 -14.37 -10.21 20.89
C LEU A 111 -15.06 -11.50 21.38
N SER A 112 -16.32 -11.38 21.78
CA SER A 112 -17.14 -12.52 22.20
C SER A 112 -17.12 -13.64 21.14
N PRO A 113 -17.03 -14.93 21.54
CA PRO A 113 -17.04 -16.06 20.61
C PRO A 113 -18.28 -16.05 19.69
N ASN A 114 -19.43 -15.57 20.18
CA ASN A 114 -20.67 -15.50 19.40
C ASN A 114 -20.62 -14.54 18.19
N LEU A 115 -19.56 -13.74 18.05
CA LEU A 115 -19.38 -12.75 16.98
C LEU A 115 -18.42 -13.25 15.88
N HIS A 116 -18.55 -14.53 15.48
CA HIS A 116 -17.71 -15.17 14.45
C HIS A 116 -17.62 -14.36 13.14
N VAL A 117 -18.74 -13.78 12.71
CA VAL A 117 -18.81 -12.96 11.49
C VAL A 117 -17.92 -11.72 11.60
N LEU A 118 -17.97 -11.00 12.73
CA LEU A 118 -17.14 -9.80 12.94
C LEU A 118 -15.67 -10.15 13.08
N LYS A 119 -15.35 -11.26 13.76
CA LYS A 119 -13.98 -11.77 13.90
C LYS A 119 -13.35 -12.14 12.56
N PHE A 120 -14.15 -12.50 11.57
CA PHE A 120 -13.67 -12.70 10.20
C PHE A 120 -13.54 -11.38 9.44
N TRP A 121 -14.60 -10.56 9.42
CA TRP A 121 -14.64 -9.37 8.55
C TRP A 121 -13.68 -8.26 8.97
N ILE A 122 -13.45 -8.03 10.27
CA ILE A 122 -12.58 -6.94 10.73
C ILE A 122 -11.11 -7.18 10.31
N PRO A 123 -10.49 -8.34 10.58
CA PRO A 123 -9.15 -8.64 10.10
C PRO A 123 -9.05 -8.61 8.57
N THR A 124 -10.05 -9.16 7.87
CA THR A 124 -10.10 -9.15 6.40
C THR A 124 -10.07 -7.72 5.84
N PHE A 125 -10.89 -6.83 6.40
CA PHE A 125 -10.92 -5.42 6.04
C PHE A 125 -9.53 -4.76 6.23
N LEU A 126 -8.89 -5.01 7.36
CA LEU A 126 -7.57 -4.46 7.66
C LEU A 126 -6.49 -4.99 6.70
N LEU A 127 -6.56 -6.27 6.33
CA LEU A 127 -5.65 -6.85 5.36
C LEU A 127 -5.79 -6.19 3.99
N VAL A 128 -7.02 -6.00 3.51
CA VAL A 128 -7.28 -5.35 2.22
C VAL A 128 -6.75 -3.91 2.24
N MET A 129 -7.03 -3.15 3.31
CA MET A 129 -6.53 -1.77 3.43
C MET A 129 -5.02 -1.69 3.47
N THR A 130 -4.37 -2.51 4.29
CA THR A 130 -2.90 -2.51 4.37
C THR A 130 -2.27 -2.94 3.05
N SER A 131 -2.86 -3.90 2.34
CA SER A 131 -2.43 -4.32 1.01
C SER A 131 -2.51 -3.19 -0.02
N VAL A 132 -3.61 -2.44 -0.06
CA VAL A 132 -3.75 -1.27 -0.95
C VAL A 132 -2.68 -0.23 -0.68
N LYS A 133 -2.41 0.08 0.61
CA LYS A 133 -1.35 1.01 1.00
C LYS A 133 0.04 0.51 0.62
N GLY A 134 0.28 -0.78 0.79
CA GLY A 134 1.52 -1.44 0.36
C GLY A 134 1.75 -1.35 -1.14
N LEU A 135 0.73 -1.67 -1.93
CA LEU A 135 0.79 -1.55 -3.38
C LEU A 135 1.06 -0.11 -3.82
N HIS A 136 0.46 0.88 -3.16
CA HIS A 136 0.75 2.28 -3.44
C HIS A 136 2.20 2.68 -3.11
N ALA A 137 2.74 2.21 -1.98
CA ALA A 137 4.15 2.42 -1.65
C ALA A 137 5.08 1.78 -2.70
N CYS A 138 4.80 0.54 -3.11
CA CYS A 138 5.57 -0.15 -4.14
C CYS A 138 5.45 0.50 -5.53
N SER A 139 4.27 0.97 -5.92
CA SER A 139 4.04 1.70 -7.19
C SER A 139 4.85 3.00 -7.22
N LEU A 140 4.87 3.74 -6.12
CA LEU A 140 5.74 4.93 -6.01
C LEU A 140 7.22 4.58 -6.15
N PHE A 141 7.64 3.51 -5.48
CA PHE A 141 9.03 3.07 -5.49
C PHE A 141 9.50 2.62 -6.87
N THR A 142 8.70 1.83 -7.58
CA THR A 142 9.01 1.36 -8.93
C THR A 142 9.06 2.53 -9.92
N ASN A 143 8.07 3.43 -9.88
CA ASN A 143 8.08 4.63 -10.71
C ASN A 143 9.34 5.49 -10.44
N PHE A 144 9.81 5.54 -9.20
CA PHE A 144 11.06 6.23 -8.85
C PHE A 144 12.29 5.54 -9.39
N LEU A 145 12.45 4.22 -9.19
CA LEU A 145 13.61 3.48 -9.69
C LEU A 145 13.78 3.68 -11.19
N PHE A 146 12.70 3.51 -11.95
CA PHE A 146 12.75 3.64 -13.40
C PHE A 146 12.88 5.09 -13.88
N SER A 147 12.43 6.10 -13.10
CA SER A 147 12.71 7.50 -13.45
C SER A 147 14.19 7.86 -13.26
N VAL A 148 14.82 7.33 -12.20
CA VAL A 148 16.25 7.57 -11.93
C VAL A 148 17.13 6.91 -12.99
N GLU A 149 16.76 5.71 -13.44
CA GLU A 149 17.52 4.96 -14.44
C GLU A 149 17.38 5.54 -15.85
N GLY A 150 16.24 6.13 -16.19
CA GLY A 150 16.09 6.87 -17.45
C GLY A 150 16.96 8.13 -17.51
N ASP A 151 17.05 8.88 -16.41
CA ASP A 151 17.84 10.11 -16.35
C ASP A 151 19.35 9.86 -16.28
N SER A 152 19.81 8.75 -15.67
CA SER A 152 21.24 8.41 -15.70
C SER A 152 21.71 8.10 -17.12
N TYR A 153 20.88 7.42 -17.92
CA TYR A 153 21.15 7.10 -19.31
C TYR A 153 21.17 8.35 -20.21
N ILE A 154 20.23 9.28 -19.99
CA ILE A 154 20.20 10.55 -20.74
C ILE A 154 21.42 11.42 -20.40
N ASN A 155 21.83 11.45 -19.13
CA ASN A 155 23.01 12.22 -18.72
C ASN A 155 24.31 11.59 -19.20
N SER A 156 24.42 10.26 -19.29
CA SER A 156 25.60 9.62 -19.89
C SER A 156 25.72 9.96 -21.37
N ILE A 157 24.62 9.85 -22.13
CA ILE A 157 24.59 10.23 -23.55
C ILE A 157 24.95 11.71 -23.75
N LYS A 158 24.43 12.60 -22.89
CA LYS A 158 24.72 14.02 -23.00
C LYS A 158 26.19 14.36 -22.72
N ASN A 159 26.80 13.67 -21.75
CA ASN A 159 28.22 13.84 -21.44
C ASN A 159 29.12 13.30 -22.57
N ASP A 160 28.72 12.21 -23.23
CA ASP A 160 29.45 11.67 -24.38
C ASP A 160 29.40 12.64 -25.58
N ILE A 161 28.26 13.31 -25.81
CA ILE A 161 28.10 14.31 -26.89
C ILE A 161 28.86 15.62 -26.61
N GLU A 162 29.02 16.03 -25.35
CA GLU A 162 29.78 17.24 -24.98
C GLU A 162 31.30 17.00 -24.91
N SER A 163 31.76 15.75 -25.06
CA SER A 163 33.18 15.38 -25.06
C SER A 163 33.82 15.19 -26.45
N ASP A 164 33.03 15.28 -27.52
CA ASP A 164 33.45 15.33 -28.93
C ASP A 164 33.38 16.77 -29.49
#